data_AF-X0WU09-F1
#
_entry.id   AF-X0WU09-F1
#
_cell.length_a   1.000
_cell.length_b   1.000
_cell.length_c   1.000
_cell.angle_alpha   90.00
_cell.angle_beta   90.00
_cell.angle_gamma   90.00
#
_symmetry.space_group_name_H-M   'P 1'
#
loop_
_entity.id
_entity.type
_entity.pdbx_description
1 polymer ?
#
loop_
_entity_poly.entity_id
_entity_poly.type
_entity_poly.pdbx_seq_one_letter_code
_entity_poly.pdbx_strand_id
1 'polypeptide(L)'
;MLAGWISRHQQAVIAYQKEEIRVLREMLGGKRPRFTDQQRRRLALRARALSRFTLKDLGPLVTPDTLCRWFRKYAGSKYDSSEQRRPGRPPKPQHIRDLVVRLAKENTGWGYTKLRDVMFTLGHKIGRTTVRRILAEDGIEPAPERRKHMPWATFLKAHWGAIAAMDFFKVEVMTLIGPVRYSVLVVMDLKTRHVEVAGIVREEGRIQA
;
A
#
# COMPACT_ATOMS: atom_id res chain seq x y z
N MET A 1 -24.86 -29.96 -58.08
CA MET A 1 -25.57 -31.02 -57.31
C MET A 1 -24.75 -31.56 -56.12
N LEU A 2 -23.45 -31.80 -56.26
CA LEU A 2 -22.58 -32.35 -55.18
C LEU A 2 -22.50 -31.47 -53.91
N ALA A 3 -22.34 -30.14 -54.03
CA ALA A 3 -22.22 -29.25 -52.88
C ALA A 3 -23.47 -29.28 -51.96
N GLY A 4 -24.66 -29.39 -52.53
CA GLY A 4 -25.91 -29.52 -51.77
C GLY A 4 -26.02 -30.87 -51.06
N TRP A 5 -25.52 -31.96 -51.66
CA TRP A 5 -25.47 -33.28 -51.03
C TRP A 5 -24.49 -33.30 -49.84
N ILE A 6 -23.28 -32.73 -50.02
CA ILE A 6 -22.27 -32.63 -48.96
C ILE A 6 -22.81 -31.81 -47.78
N SER A 7 -23.45 -30.67 -48.05
CA SER A 7 -24.03 -29.83 -46.99
C SER A 7 -25.13 -30.56 -46.19
N ARG A 8 -26.04 -31.26 -46.88
CA ARG A 8 -27.08 -32.07 -46.20
C ARG A 8 -26.50 -33.20 -45.37
N HIS A 9 -25.49 -33.90 -45.89
CA HIS A 9 -24.80 -34.96 -45.16
C HIS A 9 -24.11 -34.39 -43.90
N GLN A 10 -23.40 -33.27 -44.03
CA GLN A 10 -22.78 -32.58 -42.89
C GLN A 10 -23.81 -32.14 -41.85
N GLN A 11 -24.97 -31.61 -42.28
CA GLN A 11 -26.06 -31.26 -41.37
C GLN A 11 -26.61 -32.46 -40.61
N ALA A 12 -26.77 -33.61 -41.27
CA ALA A 12 -27.22 -34.85 -40.63
C ALA A 12 -26.21 -35.34 -39.57
N VAL A 13 -24.91 -35.29 -39.87
CA VAL A 13 -23.85 -35.64 -38.91
C VAL A 13 -23.87 -34.70 -37.70
N ILE A 14 -24.01 -33.40 -37.93
CA ILE A 14 -24.10 -32.41 -36.84
C ILE A 14 -25.35 -32.65 -35.98
N ALA A 15 -26.49 -33.00 -36.61
CA ALA A 15 -27.73 -33.29 -35.89
C ALA A 15 -27.57 -34.50 -34.96
N TYR A 16 -26.99 -35.60 -35.47
CA TYR A 16 -26.70 -36.79 -34.66
C TYR A 16 -25.76 -36.46 -33.49
N GLN A 17 -24.64 -35.77 -33.75
CA GLN A 17 -23.69 -35.37 -32.70
C GLN A 17 -24.33 -34.47 -31.62
N LYS A 18 -25.28 -33.61 -32.00
CA LYS A 18 -26.03 -32.77 -31.05
C LYS A 18 -26.93 -33.61 -30.15
N GLU A 19 -27.62 -34.61 -30.70
CA GLU A 19 -28.45 -35.53 -29.90
C GLU A 19 -27.58 -36.40 -28.97
N GLU A 20 -26.44 -36.90 -29.45
CA GLU A 20 -25.49 -37.63 -28.61
C GLU A 20 -25.00 -36.79 -27.43
N ILE A 21 -24.66 -35.51 -27.66
CA ILE A 21 -24.30 -34.56 -26.59
C ILE A 21 -25.47 -34.34 -25.62
N ARG A 22 -26.71 -34.28 -26.10
CA ARG A 22 -27.90 -34.11 -25.27
C ARG A 22 -28.11 -35.31 -24.35
N VAL A 23 -28.07 -36.52 -24.89
CA VAL A 23 -28.17 -37.78 -24.13
C VAL A 23 -27.06 -37.86 -23.06
N LEU A 24 -25.82 -37.55 -23.42
CA LEU A 24 -24.71 -37.52 -22.45
C LEU A 24 -24.92 -36.51 -21.32
N ARG A 25 -25.52 -35.34 -21.61
CA ARG A 25 -25.85 -34.33 -20.58
C ARG A 25 -26.94 -34.81 -19.64
N GLU A 26 -27.95 -35.49 -20.17
CA GLU A 26 -29.04 -36.11 -19.37
C GLU A 26 -28.47 -37.17 -18.44
N MET A 27 -27.61 -38.07 -18.95
CA MET A 27 -26.93 -39.09 -18.15
C MET A 27 -26.03 -38.50 -17.05
N LEU A 28 -25.42 -37.33 -17.29
CA LEU A 28 -24.57 -36.63 -16.30
C LEU A 28 -25.39 -35.93 -15.19
N GLY A 29 -26.72 -35.93 -15.26
CA GLY A 29 -27.61 -35.48 -14.19
C GLY A 29 -27.43 -34.01 -13.80
N GLY A 30 -27.07 -33.14 -14.75
CA GLY A 30 -26.92 -31.69 -14.52
C GLY A 30 -25.70 -31.27 -13.68
N LYS A 31 -24.79 -32.20 -13.34
CA LYS A 31 -23.57 -31.88 -12.61
C LYS A 31 -22.62 -31.05 -13.49
N ARG A 32 -22.02 -30.00 -12.91
CA ARG A 32 -21.02 -29.17 -13.63
C ARG A 32 -19.78 -30.03 -13.98
N PRO A 33 -19.43 -30.20 -15.27
CA PRO A 33 -18.28 -31.01 -15.66
C PRO A 33 -16.97 -30.34 -15.24
N ARG A 34 -16.06 -31.12 -14.65
CA ARG A 34 -14.68 -30.68 -14.37
C ARG A 34 -13.81 -30.99 -15.58
N PHE A 35 -13.25 -29.94 -16.19
CA PHE A 35 -12.37 -30.08 -17.36
C PHE A 35 -10.90 -30.11 -16.97
N THR A 36 -10.14 -31.05 -17.54
CA THR A 36 -8.67 -31.04 -17.52
C THR A 36 -8.13 -29.91 -18.39
N ASP A 37 -6.89 -29.48 -18.16
CA ASP A 37 -6.29 -28.37 -18.93
C ASP A 37 -6.19 -28.68 -20.44
N GLN A 38 -5.94 -29.94 -20.79
CA GLN A 38 -5.96 -30.40 -22.18
C GLN A 38 -7.37 -30.28 -22.82
N GLN A 39 -8.43 -30.65 -22.08
CA GLN A 39 -9.81 -30.48 -22.55
C GLN A 39 -10.17 -29.00 -22.73
N ARG A 40 -9.79 -28.15 -21.77
CA ARG A 40 -9.98 -26.68 -21.85
C ARG A 40 -9.31 -26.10 -23.09
N ARG A 41 -8.07 -26.53 -23.38
CA ARG A 41 -7.31 -26.09 -24.56
C ARG A 41 -8.00 -26.52 -25.86
N ARG A 42 -8.42 -27.78 -25.98
CA ARG A 42 -9.11 -28.28 -27.20
C ARG A 42 -10.42 -27.54 -27.46
N LEU A 43 -11.24 -27.34 -26.43
CA LEU A 43 -12.49 -26.60 -26.54
C LEU A 43 -12.26 -25.14 -26.93
N ALA A 44 -11.32 -24.46 -26.26
CA ALA A 44 -11.01 -23.06 -26.54
C ALA A 44 -10.47 -22.84 -27.98
N LEU A 45 -9.63 -23.75 -28.48
CA LEU A 45 -9.10 -23.68 -29.84
C LEU A 45 -10.18 -23.83 -30.91
N ARG A 46 -11.10 -24.79 -30.72
CA ARG A 46 -12.22 -24.99 -31.66
C ARG A 46 -13.24 -23.85 -31.59
N ALA A 47 -13.49 -23.32 -30.39
CA ALA A 47 -14.38 -22.18 -30.19
C ALA A 47 -13.90 -20.90 -30.90
N ARG A 48 -12.60 -20.71 -31.09
CA ARG A 48 -12.04 -19.53 -31.78
C ARG A 48 -12.54 -19.37 -33.22
N ALA A 49 -12.85 -20.47 -33.90
CA ALA A 49 -13.34 -20.43 -35.27
C ALA A 49 -14.82 -20.01 -35.37
N LEU A 50 -15.52 -19.89 -34.23
CA LEU A 50 -16.95 -19.62 -34.16
C LEU A 50 -17.18 -18.20 -33.60
N SER A 51 -18.22 -17.52 -34.09
CA SER A 51 -18.61 -16.22 -33.55
C SER A 51 -19.22 -16.37 -32.14
N ARG A 52 -19.20 -15.31 -31.33
CA ARG A 52 -19.84 -15.31 -30.00
C ARG A 52 -21.35 -15.58 -30.08
N PHE A 53 -21.99 -15.15 -31.17
CA PHE A 53 -23.41 -15.40 -31.43
C PHE A 53 -23.65 -16.89 -31.68
N THR A 54 -22.90 -17.48 -32.62
CA THR A 54 -22.94 -18.92 -32.91
C THR A 54 -22.66 -19.77 -31.67
N LEU A 55 -21.71 -19.35 -30.82
CA LEU A 55 -21.42 -20.03 -29.57
C LEU A 55 -22.55 -19.91 -28.55
N LYS A 56 -23.43 -18.90 -28.58
CA LYS A 56 -24.60 -18.86 -27.69
C LYS A 56 -25.68 -19.83 -28.19
N ASP A 57 -25.94 -19.83 -29.49
CA ASP A 57 -26.97 -20.68 -30.11
C ASP A 57 -26.67 -22.18 -29.96
N LEU A 58 -25.39 -22.56 -29.95
CA LEU A 58 -24.96 -23.95 -29.76
C LEU A 58 -25.15 -24.48 -28.33
N GLY A 59 -25.41 -23.63 -27.34
CA GLY A 59 -25.53 -24.04 -25.93
C GLY A 59 -24.31 -24.82 -25.41
N PRO A 60 -23.09 -24.24 -25.46
CA PRO A 60 -21.85 -24.91 -25.13
C PRO A 60 -21.80 -25.33 -23.65
N LEU A 61 -20.97 -26.34 -23.36
CA LEU A 61 -20.77 -26.86 -21.99
C LEU A 61 -20.26 -25.80 -21.00
N VAL A 62 -19.66 -24.73 -21.51
CA VAL A 62 -19.17 -23.59 -20.73
C VAL A 62 -19.51 -22.30 -21.47
N THR A 63 -19.65 -21.20 -20.72
CA THR A 63 -19.99 -19.90 -21.31
C THR A 63 -18.96 -19.46 -22.36
N PRO A 64 -19.37 -18.76 -23.44
CA PRO A 64 -18.46 -18.24 -24.44
C PRO A 64 -17.30 -17.42 -23.84
N ASP A 65 -17.56 -16.65 -22.78
CA ASP A 65 -16.53 -15.86 -22.08
C ASP A 65 -15.48 -16.74 -21.40
N THR A 66 -15.88 -17.90 -20.88
CA THR A 66 -14.96 -18.87 -20.30
C THR A 66 -14.04 -19.46 -21.36
N LEU A 67 -14.57 -19.78 -22.55
CA LEU A 67 -13.77 -20.28 -23.68
C LEU A 67 -12.76 -19.22 -24.14
N CYS A 68 -13.18 -17.96 -24.28
CA CYS A 68 -12.30 -16.85 -24.61
C CYS A 68 -11.21 -16.63 -23.55
N ARG A 69 -11.55 -16.77 -22.26
CA ARG A 69 -10.59 -16.68 -21.15
C ARG A 69 -9.56 -17.80 -21.19
N TRP A 70 -9.99 -19.05 -21.40
CA TRP A 70 -9.08 -20.18 -21.57
C TRP A 70 -8.17 -19.99 -22.77
N PHE A 71 -8.69 -19.54 -23.92
CA PHE A 71 -7.89 -19.26 -25.10
C PHE A 71 -6.78 -18.23 -24.80
N ARG A 72 -7.13 -17.09 -24.18
CA ARG A 72 -6.15 -16.05 -23.80
C ARG A 72 -5.08 -16.59 -22.85
N LYS A 73 -5.47 -17.38 -21.84
CA LYS A 73 -4.52 -18.00 -20.90
C LYS A 73 -3.48 -18.84 -21.65
N TYR A 74 -3.91 -19.72 -22.56
CA TYR A 74 -2.97 -20.58 -23.29
C TYR A 74 -2.18 -19.83 -24.39
N ALA A 75 -2.78 -18.84 -25.04
CA ALA A 75 -2.10 -18.02 -26.04
C ALA A 75 -0.98 -17.17 -25.42
N GLY A 76 -1.17 -16.70 -24.18
CA GLY A 76 -0.17 -15.96 -23.41
C GLY A 76 0.89 -16.81 -22.74
N SER A 77 0.58 -18.08 -22.42
CA SER A 77 1.49 -18.97 -21.70
C SER A 77 2.84 -19.20 -22.40
N LYS A 78 2.90 -19.17 -23.73
CA LYS A 78 4.18 -19.25 -24.48
C LYS A 78 5.07 -18.01 -24.34
N TYR A 79 4.51 -16.90 -23.87
CA TYR A 79 5.21 -15.65 -23.62
C TYR A 79 5.46 -15.42 -22.13
N ASP A 80 4.99 -16.33 -21.28
CA ASP A 80 5.23 -16.25 -19.84
C ASP A 80 6.65 -16.73 -19.54
N SER A 81 7.55 -15.75 -19.38
CA SER A 81 8.94 -15.96 -18.97
C SER A 81 9.14 -15.72 -17.48
N SER A 82 8.06 -15.70 -16.68
CA SER A 82 8.14 -15.44 -15.24
C SER A 82 9.06 -16.42 -14.51
N GLU A 83 9.05 -17.70 -14.89
CA GLU A 83 9.95 -18.74 -14.35
C GLU A 83 11.42 -18.57 -14.75
N GLN A 84 11.71 -17.83 -15.82
CA GLN A 84 13.06 -17.57 -16.33
C GLN A 84 13.62 -16.22 -15.87
N ARG A 85 12.92 -15.51 -14.97
CA ARG A 85 13.41 -14.24 -14.44
C ARG A 85 14.63 -14.48 -13.57
N ARG A 86 15.79 -14.04 -14.07
CA ARG A 86 17.01 -13.98 -13.27
C ARG A 86 16.83 -12.99 -12.11
N PRO A 87 17.42 -13.25 -10.93
CA PRO A 87 17.51 -12.25 -9.88
C PRO A 87 18.07 -10.95 -10.47
N GLY A 88 17.47 -9.81 -10.13
CA GLY A 88 17.95 -8.51 -10.59
C GLY A 88 19.38 -8.23 -10.12
N ARG A 89 19.92 -7.07 -10.51
CA ARG A 89 21.27 -6.66 -10.10
C ARG A 89 21.44 -6.81 -8.57
N PRO A 90 22.50 -7.49 -8.09
CA PRO A 90 22.71 -7.65 -6.67
C PRO A 90 22.82 -6.29 -5.97
N PRO A 91 22.31 -6.16 -4.74
CA PRO A 91 22.42 -4.95 -3.97
C PRO A 91 23.90 -4.59 -3.72
N LYS A 92 24.16 -3.31 -3.41
CA LYS A 92 25.49 -2.88 -3.01
C LYS A 92 25.88 -3.55 -1.67
N PRO A 93 27.18 -3.79 -1.41
CA PRO A 93 27.66 -4.34 -0.16
C PRO A 93 27.10 -3.61 1.07
N GLN A 94 26.80 -4.35 2.13
CA GLN A 94 26.14 -3.82 3.33
C GLN A 94 26.92 -2.66 3.96
N HIS A 95 28.25 -2.75 4.03
CA HIS A 95 29.09 -1.69 4.59
C HIS A 95 28.90 -0.32 3.89
N ILE A 96 28.65 -0.31 2.57
CA ILE A 96 28.39 0.93 1.82
C ILE A 96 27.03 1.50 2.21
N ARG A 97 26.03 0.64 2.43
CA ARG A 97 24.69 1.05 2.87
C ARG A 97 24.75 1.66 4.26
N ASP A 98 25.43 0.99 5.18
CA ASP A 98 25.55 1.42 6.57
C ASP A 98 26.27 2.77 6.66
N LEU A 99 27.30 2.97 5.83
CA LEU A 99 28.01 4.25 5.74
C LEU A 99 27.11 5.37 5.21
N VAL A 100 26.32 5.13 4.16
CA VAL A 100 25.35 6.11 3.64
C VAL A 100 24.31 6.49 4.69
N VAL A 101 23.78 5.50 5.42
CA VAL A 101 22.79 5.70 6.48
C VAL A 101 23.38 6.51 7.64
N ARG A 102 24.61 6.17 8.07
CA ARG A 102 25.32 6.90 9.12
C ARG A 102 25.52 8.36 8.76
N LEU A 103 26.09 8.64 7.58
CA LEU A 103 26.32 10.01 7.11
C LEU A 103 25.02 10.81 6.99
N ALA A 104 23.92 10.16 6.58
CA ALA A 104 22.61 10.79 6.50
C ALA A 104 21.99 11.12 7.86
N LYS A 105 22.22 10.28 8.88
CA LYS A 105 21.74 10.48 10.26
C LYS A 105 22.55 11.55 10.99
N GLU A 106 23.87 11.54 10.83
CA GLU A 106 24.78 12.54 11.40
C GLU A 106 24.58 13.93 10.76
N ASN A 107 24.23 13.97 9.47
CA ASN A 107 24.08 15.21 8.71
C ASN A 107 22.69 15.29 8.06
N THR A 108 21.68 15.58 8.88
CA THR A 108 20.27 15.65 8.46
C THR A 108 20.00 16.64 7.32
N GLY A 109 20.83 17.67 7.16
CA GLY A 109 20.75 18.65 6.07
C GLY A 109 21.30 18.16 4.72
N TRP A 110 21.97 17.01 4.65
CA TRP A 110 22.61 16.55 3.41
C TRP A 110 21.63 15.86 2.47
N GLY A 111 21.47 16.44 1.27
CA GLY A 111 20.71 15.86 0.17
C GLY A 111 21.45 14.73 -0.54
N TYR A 112 20.73 14.00 -1.41
CA TYR A 112 21.24 12.83 -2.12
C TYR A 112 22.51 13.09 -2.94
N THR A 113 22.62 14.27 -3.54
CA THR A 113 23.79 14.67 -4.33
C THR A 113 25.01 14.82 -3.44
N LYS A 114 24.89 15.50 -2.28
CA LYS A 114 25.99 15.69 -1.34
C LYS A 114 26.48 14.36 -0.76
N LEU A 115 25.55 13.47 -0.37
CA LEU A 115 25.88 12.12 0.10
C LEU A 115 26.59 11.29 -0.97
N ARG A 116 26.15 11.37 -2.24
CA ARG A 116 26.85 10.73 -3.36
C ARG A 116 28.27 11.25 -3.50
N ASP A 117 28.46 12.57 -3.44
CA ASP A 117 29.77 13.20 -3.65
C ASP A 117 30.75 12.83 -2.54
N VAL A 118 30.30 12.85 -1.28
CA VAL A 118 31.10 12.38 -0.13
C VAL A 118 31.47 10.91 -0.29
N MET A 119 30.53 10.07 -0.70
CA MET A 119 30.81 8.65 -0.95
C MET A 119 31.81 8.44 -2.08
N PHE A 120 31.80 9.30 -3.11
CA PHE A 120 32.82 9.28 -4.16
C PHE A 120 34.19 9.68 -3.62
N THR A 121 34.28 10.73 -2.78
CA THR A 121 35.52 11.13 -2.10
C THR A 121 36.08 10.03 -1.20
N LEU A 122 35.22 9.23 -0.57
CA LEU A 122 35.59 8.06 0.24
C LEU A 122 35.95 6.81 -0.59
N GLY A 123 36.01 6.92 -1.92
CA GLY A 123 36.38 5.81 -2.82
C GLY A 123 35.22 4.89 -3.23
N HIS A 124 33.98 5.21 -2.86
CA HIS A 124 32.81 4.39 -3.16
C HIS A 124 31.96 4.97 -4.30
N LYS A 125 32.04 4.34 -5.49
CA LYS A 125 31.24 4.75 -6.66
C LYS A 125 29.78 4.29 -6.53
N ILE A 126 28.90 5.21 -6.12
CA ILE A 126 27.45 5.01 -6.01
C ILE A 126 26.67 6.07 -6.81
N GLY A 127 25.49 5.70 -7.30
CA GLY A 127 24.60 6.62 -8.01
C GLY A 127 23.66 7.36 -7.05
N ARG A 128 23.18 8.54 -7.45
CA ARG A 128 22.17 9.30 -6.67
C ARG A 128 20.90 8.48 -6.40
N THR A 129 20.48 7.69 -7.38
CA THR A 129 19.31 6.80 -7.28
C THR A 129 19.54 5.66 -6.29
N THR A 130 20.78 5.17 -6.18
CA THR A 130 21.18 4.17 -5.19
C THR A 130 21.13 4.75 -3.78
N VAL A 131 21.63 5.98 -3.58
CA VAL A 131 21.52 6.69 -2.30
C VAL A 131 20.06 6.88 -1.90
N ARG A 132 19.21 7.36 -2.81
CA ARG A 132 17.76 7.49 -2.58
C ARG A 132 17.13 6.17 -2.16
N ARG A 133 17.44 5.09 -2.87
CA ARG A 133 16.89 3.75 -2.60
C ARG A 133 17.32 3.24 -1.23
N ILE A 134 18.61 3.37 -0.88
CA ILE A 134 19.14 2.95 0.42
C ILE A 134 18.42 3.70 1.55
N LEU A 135 18.25 5.01 1.43
CA LEU A 135 17.62 5.83 2.46
C LEU A 135 16.12 5.54 2.57
N ALA A 136 15.42 5.32 1.45
CA ALA A 136 14.02 4.92 1.46
C ALA A 136 13.79 3.52 2.09
N GLU A 137 14.68 2.57 1.82
CA GLU A 137 14.64 1.23 2.43
C GLU A 137 14.92 1.27 3.95
N ASP A 138 15.69 2.26 4.45
CA ASP A 138 15.94 2.50 5.88
C ASP A 138 14.89 3.43 6.54
N GLY A 139 13.84 3.83 5.80
CA GLY A 139 12.79 4.72 6.32
C GLY A 139 13.23 6.16 6.56
N ILE A 140 14.35 6.60 5.97
CA ILE A 140 14.89 7.95 6.14
C ILE A 140 14.33 8.86 5.05
N GLU A 141 13.54 9.84 5.46
CA GLU A 141 12.95 10.90 4.61
C GLU A 141 14.01 11.65 3.78
N PRO A 142 13.67 12.28 2.65
CA PRO A 142 14.61 13.15 1.93
C PRO A 142 15.01 14.38 2.76
N ALA A 143 16.21 14.92 2.56
CA ALA A 143 16.46 16.32 2.91
C ALA A 143 15.67 17.21 1.93
N PRO A 144 14.96 18.27 2.37
CA PRO A 144 15.06 18.94 3.68
C PRO A 144 14.05 18.48 4.75
N GLU A 145 13.19 17.49 4.47
CA GLU A 145 12.17 16.99 5.41
C GLU A 145 12.80 16.44 6.69
N ARG A 146 13.96 15.78 6.57
CA ARG A 146 14.84 15.41 7.71
C ARG A 146 15.12 16.55 8.70
N ARG A 147 15.21 17.80 8.22
CA ARG A 147 15.53 18.98 9.03
C ARG A 147 14.30 19.58 9.70
N LYS A 148 13.08 19.25 9.23
CA LYS A 148 11.83 19.86 9.73
C LYS A 148 11.43 19.37 11.12
N HIS A 149 11.94 18.21 11.56
CA HIS A 149 11.64 17.65 12.87
C HIS A 149 12.79 17.91 13.83
N MET A 150 12.84 19.09 14.45
CA MET A 150 13.52 19.20 15.75
C MET A 150 12.68 18.37 16.73
N PRO A 151 13.22 17.32 17.37
CA PRO A 151 12.48 16.59 18.38
C PRO A 151 12.05 17.57 19.46
N TRP A 152 10.79 17.50 19.90
CA TRP A 152 10.25 18.39 20.94
C TRP A 152 11.13 18.39 22.20
N ALA A 153 11.73 17.25 22.54
CA ALA A 153 12.70 17.13 23.62
C ALA A 153 13.98 17.98 23.42
N THR A 154 14.50 18.07 22.20
CA THR A 154 15.66 18.91 21.86
C THR A 154 15.31 20.39 21.91
N PHE A 155 14.11 20.76 21.42
CA PHE A 155 13.60 22.11 21.54
C PHE A 155 13.44 22.55 23.00
N LEU A 156 12.78 21.71 23.81
CA LEU A 156 12.60 21.96 25.23
C LEU A 156 13.94 22.09 25.96
N LYS A 157 14.91 21.18 25.73
CA LYS A 157 16.24 21.27 26.37
C LYS A 157 16.99 22.55 26.03
N ALA A 158 16.90 23.01 24.78
CA ALA A 158 17.58 24.24 24.35
C ALA A 158 16.96 25.51 24.96
N HIS A 159 15.65 25.51 25.20
CA HIS A 159 14.92 26.68 25.70
C HIS A 159 14.50 26.55 27.17
N TRP A 160 14.98 25.51 27.86
CA TRP A 160 14.53 25.16 29.21
C TRP A 160 14.75 26.29 30.23
N GLY A 161 15.77 27.14 30.01
CA GLY A 161 16.05 28.32 30.85
C GLY A 161 15.39 29.63 30.39
N ALA A 162 14.53 29.59 29.38
CA ALA A 162 13.84 30.75 28.81
C ALA A 162 12.31 30.56 28.74
N ILE A 163 11.79 29.42 29.20
CA ILE A 163 10.37 29.07 29.15
C ILE A 163 9.88 28.78 30.56
N ALA A 164 8.76 29.42 30.93
CA ALA A 164 8.01 29.09 32.13
C ALA A 164 6.67 28.43 31.77
N ALA A 165 6.24 27.47 32.58
CA ALA A 165 4.88 26.95 32.54
C ALA A 165 3.96 27.86 33.37
N MET A 166 2.80 28.22 32.83
CA MET A 166 1.78 28.95 33.57
C MET A 166 0.57 28.06 33.73
N ASP A 167 0.04 27.98 34.94
CA ASP A 167 -1.18 27.23 35.24
C ASP A 167 -2.01 27.99 36.28
N PHE A 168 -3.30 27.71 36.34
CA PHE A 168 -4.20 28.30 37.33
C PHE A 168 -5.00 27.21 38.04
N PHE A 169 -5.20 27.38 39.34
CA PHE A 169 -6.08 26.51 40.11
C PHE A 169 -6.99 27.31 41.03
N LYS A 170 -8.12 26.71 41.40
CA LYS A 170 -9.14 27.33 42.23
C LYS A 170 -9.08 26.76 43.64
N VAL A 171 -9.10 27.64 44.64
CA VAL A 171 -9.13 27.27 46.06
C VAL A 171 -10.36 27.91 46.70
N GLU A 172 -11.14 27.11 47.41
CA GLU A 172 -12.22 27.61 48.26
C GLU A 172 -11.71 27.78 49.69
N VAL A 173 -11.84 29.00 50.21
CA VAL A 173 -11.45 29.34 51.57
C VAL A 173 -12.72 29.67 52.35
N MET A 174 -12.92 29.00 53.47
CA MET A 174 -14.03 29.30 54.38
C MET A 174 -13.72 30.57 55.16
N THR A 175 -14.54 31.62 54.97
CA THR A 175 -14.45 32.87 55.72
C THR A 175 -15.63 32.99 56.68
N LEU A 176 -15.57 33.94 57.62
CA LEU A 176 -16.66 34.19 58.58
C LEU A 176 -18.00 34.57 57.93
N ILE A 177 -18.00 34.93 56.64
CA ILE A 177 -19.17 35.37 55.86
C ILE A 177 -19.59 34.30 54.83
N GLY A 178 -18.90 33.15 54.79
CA GLY A 178 -19.18 32.03 53.87
C GLY A 178 -17.95 31.58 53.05
N PRO A 179 -18.11 30.57 52.18
CA PRO A 179 -17.04 30.09 51.30
C PRO A 179 -16.75 31.12 50.20
N VAL A 180 -15.48 31.54 50.09
CA VAL A 180 -15.00 32.45 49.03
C VAL A 180 -14.02 31.70 48.13
N ARG A 181 -14.23 31.79 46.82
CA ARG A 181 -13.37 31.14 45.83
C ARG A 181 -12.30 32.09 45.31
N TYR A 182 -11.06 31.62 45.32
CA TYR A 182 -9.90 32.32 44.78
C TYR A 182 -9.37 31.56 43.58
N SER A 183 -9.08 32.29 42.51
CA SER A 183 -8.32 31.80 41.36
C SER A 183 -6.87 32.22 41.53
N VAL A 184 -5.97 31.25 41.66
CA VAL A 184 -4.53 31.45 41.86
C VAL A 184 -3.83 31.13 40.56
N LEU A 185 -3.11 32.11 40.00
CA LEU A 185 -2.22 31.93 38.86
C LEU A 185 -0.81 31.63 39.37
N VAL A 186 -0.26 30.50 38.94
CA VAL A 186 1.11 30.10 39.24
C VAL A 186 1.94 30.04 37.97
N VAL A 187 3.19 30.48 38.10
CA VAL A 187 4.20 30.44 37.06
C VAL A 187 5.35 29.58 37.57
N MET A 188 5.69 28.54 36.83
CA MET A 188 6.78 27.63 37.16
C MET A 188 7.91 27.82 36.14
N ASP A 189 9.09 28.23 36.61
CA ASP A 189 10.30 28.12 35.79
C ASP A 189 10.59 26.63 35.58
N LEU A 190 10.58 26.19 34.32
CA LEU A 190 10.78 24.79 33.99
C LEU A 190 12.17 24.31 34.41
N LYS A 191 13.20 25.18 34.39
CA LYS A 191 14.59 24.84 34.73
C LYS A 191 14.81 24.54 36.18
N THR A 192 14.39 25.46 37.04
CA THR A 192 14.62 25.37 38.47
C THR A 192 13.50 24.64 39.20
N ARG A 193 12.37 24.41 38.52
CA ARG A 193 11.10 23.95 39.14
C ARG A 193 10.62 24.89 40.26
N HIS A 194 11.10 26.13 40.26
CA HIS A 194 10.65 27.17 41.17
C HIS A 194 9.26 27.64 40.75
N VAL A 195 8.33 27.71 41.69
CA VAL A 195 6.95 28.13 41.46
C VAL A 195 6.72 29.47 42.15
N GLU A 196 6.25 30.44 41.38
CA GLU A 196 5.87 31.76 41.87
C GLU A 196 4.39 31.99 41.64
N VAL A 197 3.73 32.57 42.65
CA VAL A 197 2.34 33.00 42.53
C VAL A 197 2.33 34.36 41.86
N ALA A 198 1.89 34.41 40.59
CA ALA A 198 1.84 35.64 39.82
C ALA A 198 0.60 36.49 40.12
N GLY A 199 -0.46 35.88 40.64
CA GLY A 199 -1.66 36.61 41.04
C GLY A 199 -2.68 35.74 41.75
N ILE A 200 -3.42 36.37 42.66
CA ILE A 200 -4.57 35.80 43.34
C ILE A 200 -5.74 36.73 43.08
N VAL A 201 -6.76 36.22 42.40
CA VAL A 201 -7.99 36.98 42.12
C VAL A 201 -9.13 36.34 42.91
N ARG A 202 -9.82 37.16 43.70
CA ARG A 202 -11.07 36.77 44.34
C ARG A 202 -12.16 36.73 43.28
N GLU A 203 -12.82 35.60 43.11
CA GLU A 203 -14.04 35.55 42.30
C GLU A 203 -15.17 36.14 43.16
N GLU A 204 -15.62 37.36 42.83
CA GLU A 204 -16.86 37.88 43.39
C GLU A 204 -18.02 37.05 42.83
N GLY A 205 -18.71 36.34 43.73
CA GLY A 205 -19.88 35.57 43.38
C GLY A 205 -20.94 36.49 42.77
N ARG A 206 -21.05 36.49 41.45
CA ARG A 206 -22.23 37.01 40.76
C ARG A 206 -23.37 36.06 41.12
N ILE A 207 -24.12 36.42 42.16
CA ILE A 207 -25.43 35.80 42.44
C ILE A 207 -26.28 36.13 41.21
N GLN A 208 -26.43 35.16 40.30
CA GLN A 208 -27.55 35.17 39.38
C GLN A 208 -28.78 34.74 40.17
N ALA A 209 -29.64 35.72 40.45
CA ALA A 209 -31.07 35.55 40.66
C ALA A 209 -31.76 36.43 39.60
#